data_AF-A0A3R5WGB0-F1
#
_entry.id   AF-A0A3R5WGB0-F1
#
_cell.length_a   1.000
_cell.length_b   1.000
_cell.length_c   1.000
_cell.angle_alpha   90.00
_cell.angle_beta   90.00
_cell.angle_gamma   90.00
#
_symmetry.space_group_name_H-M   'P 1'
#
loop_
_entity.id
_entity.type
_entity.pdbx_description
1 polymer ?
#
loop_
_entity_poly.entity_id
_entity_poly.type
_entity_poly.pdbx_seq_one_letter_code
_entity_poly.pdbx_strand_id
1 'polypeptide(L)'
;LMSFGFATQNGPYIFVLFDEFSGNIPLLVIAFFEVIGISYFYGLKRFGDDISLMIGYRPNYYWLIMWKYVSPLAIIVIFLASVIKMAVTGTTYDAWDSTTATTTALSWPGGHKFVAAFLILTAVLWIPGVALVKYFRLIKWEPETPAYFPEEELKIEKELKIYEPSDMERKFFYWREVLD
;
A
#
# COMPACT_ATOMS: atom_id res chain seq x y z
N LEU A 1 21.32 7.00 -18.80
CA LEU A 1 22.08 5.73 -18.70
C LEU A 1 21.14 4.54 -18.44
N MET A 2 20.33 4.54 -17.37
CA MET A 2 19.45 3.40 -17.03
C MET A 2 18.37 3.10 -18.10
N SER A 3 17.80 4.13 -18.73
CA SER A 3 16.82 3.98 -19.82
C SER A 3 17.38 3.29 -21.07
N PHE A 4 18.70 3.28 -21.26
CA PHE A 4 19.33 2.68 -22.44
C PHE A 4 19.13 1.15 -22.49
N GLY A 5 18.97 0.49 -21.34
CA GLY A 5 18.66 -0.94 -21.29
C GLY A 5 17.34 -1.30 -21.98
N PHE A 6 16.34 -0.40 -21.91
CA PHE A 6 15.04 -0.58 -22.56
C PHE A 6 15.02 -0.19 -24.04
N ALA A 7 16.07 0.50 -24.53
CA ALA A 7 16.18 0.92 -25.93
C ALA A 7 16.85 -0.14 -26.83
N THR A 8 17.20 -1.30 -26.29
CA THR A 8 17.79 -2.41 -27.04
C THR A 8 16.74 -3.19 -27.83
N GLN A 9 17.16 -4.03 -28.78
CA GLN A 9 16.24 -4.88 -29.57
C GLN A 9 15.35 -5.80 -28.69
N ASN A 10 15.84 -6.19 -27.51
CA ASN A 10 15.10 -6.99 -26.53
C ASN A 10 14.44 -6.13 -25.42
N GLY A 11 14.54 -4.80 -25.52
CA GLY A 11 14.04 -3.86 -24.53
C GLY A 11 12.56 -4.03 -24.16
N PRO A 12 11.64 -4.25 -25.12
CA PRO A 12 10.24 -4.49 -24.82
C PRO A 12 9.99 -5.68 -23.89
N TYR A 13 10.76 -6.77 -24.04
CA TYR A 13 10.63 -7.94 -23.16
C TYR A 13 11.10 -7.63 -21.73
N ILE A 14 12.22 -6.91 -21.59
CA ILE A 14 12.73 -6.46 -20.29
C ILE A 14 11.73 -5.51 -19.61
N PHE A 15 11.07 -4.66 -20.39
CA PHE A 15 10.04 -3.74 -19.90
C PHE A 15 8.83 -4.49 -19.34
N VAL A 16 8.28 -5.47 -20.08
CA VAL A 16 7.15 -6.29 -19.61
C VAL A 16 7.50 -7.03 -18.31
N LEU A 17 8.70 -7.60 -18.22
CA LEU A 17 9.18 -8.26 -17.00
C LEU A 17 9.25 -7.28 -15.82
N PHE A 18 9.79 -6.08 -16.05
CA PHE A 18 9.89 -5.07 -15.01
C PHE A 18 8.50 -4.59 -14.54
N ASP A 19 7.58 -4.31 -15.47
CA ASP A 19 6.23 -3.84 -15.17
C ASP A 19 5.45 -4.87 -14.32
N GLU A 20 5.51 -6.15 -14.70
CA GLU A 20 4.77 -7.20 -14.00
C GLU A 20 5.29 -7.45 -12.57
N PHE A 21 6.62 -7.45 -12.36
CA PHE A 21 7.19 -7.72 -11.04
C PHE A 21 7.37 -6.48 -10.15
N SER A 22 7.53 -5.29 -10.72
CA SER A 22 7.66 -4.05 -9.94
C SER A 22 6.31 -3.44 -9.57
N GLY A 23 5.31 -3.55 -10.45
CA GLY A 23 4.03 -2.87 -10.28
C GLY A 23 2.97 -3.69 -9.56
N ASN A 24 2.96 -5.02 -9.70
CA ASN A 24 1.86 -5.84 -9.20
C ASN A 24 1.98 -6.15 -7.70
N ILE A 25 2.87 -7.06 -7.34
CA ILE A 25 3.01 -7.55 -5.95
C ILE A 25 3.50 -6.45 -4.99
N PRO A 26 4.54 -5.66 -5.31
CA PRO A 26 5.04 -4.64 -4.37
C PRO A 26 3.99 -3.58 -4.02
N LEU A 27 3.24 -3.11 -5.02
CA LEU A 27 2.20 -2.09 -4.82
C LEU A 27 1.09 -2.60 -3.89
N LEU A 28 0.66 -3.84 -4.07
CA LEU A 28 -0.36 -4.46 -3.20
C LEU A 28 0.14 -4.59 -1.76
N VAL A 29 1.41 -4.94 -1.56
CA VAL A 29 2.02 -5.05 -0.23
C VAL A 29 2.11 -3.68 0.44
N ILE A 30 2.57 -2.64 -0.29
CA ILE A 30 2.66 -1.27 0.25
C ILE A 30 1.26 -0.77 0.63
N ALA A 31 0.29 -0.87 -0.28
CA ALA A 31 -1.09 -0.44 -0.03
C ALA A 31 -1.71 -1.17 1.16
N PHE A 32 -1.42 -2.46 1.34
CA PHE A 32 -1.88 -3.23 2.49
C PHE A 32 -1.35 -2.66 3.81
N PHE A 33 -0.04 -2.38 3.88
CA PHE A 33 0.57 -1.80 5.08
C PHE A 33 0.08 -0.38 5.35
N GLU A 34 -0.17 0.43 4.32
CA GLU A 34 -0.74 1.78 4.46
C GLU A 34 -2.14 1.74 5.08
N VAL A 35 -3.04 0.90 4.53
CA VAL A 35 -4.41 0.78 5.05
C VAL A 35 -4.43 0.23 6.48
N ILE A 36 -3.56 -0.74 6.79
CA ILE A 36 -3.42 -1.23 8.17
C ILE A 36 -2.86 -0.14 9.08
N GLY A 37 -1.85 0.60 8.61
CA GLY A 37 -1.27 1.75 9.28
C GLY A 37 -2.34 2.74 9.73
N ILE A 38 -3.18 3.17 8.80
CA ILE A 38 -4.25 4.15 9.09
C ILE A 38 -5.33 3.53 9.99
N SER A 39 -5.80 2.33 9.66
CA SER A 39 -6.99 1.77 10.32
C SER A 39 -6.74 1.21 11.71
N TYR A 40 -5.57 0.62 11.96
CA TYR A 40 -5.26 -0.12 13.19
C TYR A 40 -4.14 0.49 14.03
N PHE A 41 -3.18 1.21 13.43
CA PHE A 41 -2.10 1.86 14.18
C PHE A 41 -2.42 3.32 14.51
N TYR A 42 -2.85 4.11 13.52
CA TYR A 42 -3.26 5.49 13.75
C TYR A 42 -4.60 5.59 14.48
N GLY A 43 -5.54 4.73 14.08
CA GLY A 43 -6.85 4.63 14.71
C GLY A 43 -7.93 5.39 13.94
N LEU A 44 -9.07 4.73 13.72
CA LEU A 44 -10.18 5.28 12.95
C LEU A 44 -10.86 6.47 13.62
N LYS A 45 -10.78 6.59 14.96
CA LYS A 45 -11.43 7.72 15.66
C LYS A 45 -10.67 9.00 15.37
N ARG A 46 -9.36 8.97 15.58
CA ARG A 46 -8.44 10.09 15.29
C ARG A 46 -8.54 10.48 13.83
N PHE A 47 -8.52 9.49 12.93
CA PHE A 47 -8.68 9.75 11.50
C PHE A 47 -10.02 10.42 11.16
N GLY A 48 -11.13 9.97 11.76
CA GLY A 48 -12.43 10.60 11.56
C GLY A 48 -12.52 12.03 12.13
N ASP A 49 -11.84 12.28 13.25
CA ASP A 49 -11.77 13.60 13.89
C ASP A 49 -10.94 14.58 13.03
N ASP A 50 -9.80 14.12 12.49
CA ASP A 50 -8.97 14.90 11.56
C ASP A 50 -9.74 15.28 10.29
N ILE A 51 -10.48 14.33 9.71
CA ILE A 51 -11.33 14.60 8.54
C ILE A 51 -12.42 15.61 8.90
N SER A 52 -13.04 15.49 10.07
CA SER A 52 -14.04 16.46 10.53
C SER A 52 -13.44 17.85 10.70
N LEU A 53 -12.19 17.96 11.13
CA LEU A 53 -11.48 19.22 11.25
C LEU A 53 -11.19 19.83 9.86
N MET A 54 -10.77 19.02 8.90
CA MET A 54 -10.51 19.47 7.52
C MET A 54 -11.78 19.91 6.79
N ILE A 55 -12.83 19.08 6.80
CA ILE A 55 -14.01 19.24 5.94
C ILE A 55 -15.19 19.89 6.68
N GLY A 56 -15.21 19.87 8.02
CA GLY A 56 -16.28 20.42 8.84
C GLY A 56 -17.40 19.45 9.20
N TYR A 57 -17.33 18.18 8.77
CA TYR A 57 -18.25 17.13 9.18
C TYR A 57 -17.54 15.77 9.26
N ARG A 58 -18.00 14.91 10.18
CA ARG A 58 -17.46 13.55 10.34
C ARG A 58 -17.91 12.65 9.17
N PRO A 59 -17.03 11.82 8.61
CA PRO A 59 -17.41 10.84 7.60
C PRO A 59 -18.46 9.85 8.13
N ASN A 60 -19.44 9.51 7.27
CA ASN A 60 -20.51 8.56 7.58
C ASN A 60 -19.97 7.15 7.95
N TYR A 61 -20.77 6.37 8.68
CA TYR A 61 -20.43 4.98 9.07
C TYR A 61 -20.03 4.08 7.90
N TYR A 62 -20.61 4.31 6.71
CA TYR A 62 -20.22 3.59 5.49
C TYR A 62 -18.72 3.69 5.23
N TRP A 63 -18.13 4.89 5.33
CA TRP A 63 -16.71 5.12 5.11
C TRP A 63 -15.84 4.46 6.18
N LEU A 64 -16.27 4.53 7.45
CA LEU A 64 -15.56 3.88 8.56
C LEU A 64 -15.52 2.36 8.40
N ILE A 65 -16.62 1.73 7.98
CA ILE A 65 -16.68 0.28 7.69
C ILE A 65 -15.78 -0.06 6.50
N MET A 66 -15.83 0.77 5.45
CA MET A 66 -15.02 0.58 4.25
C MET A 66 -13.53 0.56 4.60
N TRP A 67 -13.03 1.56 5.33
CA TRP A 67 -11.62 1.61 5.71
C TRP A 67 -11.20 0.49 6.67
N LYS A 68 -12.05 0.15 7.66
CA LYS A 68 -11.67 -0.86 8.65
C LYS A 68 -11.68 -2.29 8.14
N TYR A 69 -12.67 -2.64 7.31
CA TYR A 69 -12.95 -4.03 6.95
C TYR A 69 -12.87 -4.27 5.45
N VAL A 70 -13.51 -3.44 4.63
CA VAL A 70 -13.64 -3.72 3.20
C VAL A 70 -12.33 -3.48 2.44
N SER A 71 -11.64 -2.38 2.69
CA SER A 71 -10.37 -2.06 2.04
C SER A 71 -9.28 -3.10 2.34
N PRO A 72 -9.02 -3.49 3.61
CA PRO A 72 -8.07 -4.57 3.89
C PRO A 72 -8.48 -5.90 3.24
N LEU A 73 -9.77 -6.25 3.29
CA LEU A 73 -10.28 -7.48 2.68
C LEU A 73 -10.08 -7.49 1.17
N ALA A 74 -10.44 -6.40 0.48
CA ALA A 74 -10.29 -6.27 -0.96
C ALA A 74 -8.82 -6.40 -1.39
N ILE A 75 -7.90 -5.74 -0.66
CA ILE A 75 -6.46 -5.84 -0.94
C ILE A 75 -5.96 -7.27 -0.74
N ILE A 76 -6.38 -7.96 0.34
CA ILE A 76 -6.02 -9.36 0.59
C ILE A 76 -6.54 -10.26 -0.55
N VAL A 77 -7.79 -10.06 -1.00
CA VAL A 77 -8.38 -10.85 -2.08
C VAL A 77 -7.61 -10.67 -3.38
N ILE A 78 -7.29 -9.43 -3.75
CA ILE A 78 -6.53 -9.14 -4.98
C ILE A 78 -5.10 -9.66 -4.86
N PHE A 79 -4.47 -9.55 -3.69
CA PHE A 79 -3.15 -10.11 -3.43
C PHE A 79 -3.13 -11.62 -3.60
N LEU A 80 -4.09 -12.34 -2.99
CA LEU A 80 -4.21 -13.79 -3.15
C LEU A 80 -4.49 -14.18 -4.60
N ALA A 81 -5.39 -13.47 -5.29
CA ALA A 81 -5.66 -13.71 -6.71
C ALA A 81 -4.40 -13.53 -7.57
N SER A 82 -3.59 -12.52 -7.28
CA SER A 82 -2.34 -12.24 -7.99
C SER A 82 -1.29 -13.34 -7.74
N VAL A 83 -1.17 -13.81 -6.50
CA VAL A 83 -0.28 -14.94 -6.15
C VAL A 83 -0.74 -16.24 -6.81
N ILE A 84 -2.05 -16.51 -6.82
CA ILE A 84 -2.62 -17.70 -7.48
C ILE A 84 -2.39 -17.63 -9.00
N LYS A 85 -2.64 -16.48 -9.62
CA LYS A 85 -2.37 -16.27 -11.06
C LYS A 85 -0.91 -16.58 -11.38
N MET A 86 0.02 -16.05 -10.59
CA MET A 86 1.45 -16.30 -10.76
C MET A 86 1.82 -17.78 -10.57
N ALA A 87 1.17 -18.49 -9.64
CA ALA A 87 1.40 -19.91 -9.39
C ALA A 87 0.83 -20.84 -10.48
N VAL A 88 -0.34 -20.51 -11.04
CA VAL A 88 -1.08 -21.38 -11.98
C VAL A 88 -0.63 -21.16 -13.43
N THR A 89 -0.56 -19.90 -13.88
CA THR A 89 -0.25 -19.59 -15.29
C THR A 89 1.24 -19.76 -15.58
N GLY A 90 2.08 -19.72 -14.55
CA GLY A 90 3.52 -19.60 -14.71
C GLY A 90 3.88 -18.25 -15.33
N THR A 91 5.16 -17.89 -15.26
CA THR A 91 5.67 -16.67 -15.87
C THR A 91 6.00 -16.96 -17.33
N THR A 92 5.11 -16.56 -18.23
CA THR A 92 5.32 -16.60 -19.69
C THR A 92 5.45 -15.19 -20.25
N TYR A 93 6.11 -15.04 -21.40
CA TYR A 93 6.11 -13.80 -22.16
C TYR A 93 5.78 -14.09 -23.62
N ASP A 94 5.11 -13.13 -24.25
CA ASP A 94 4.79 -13.19 -25.67
C ASP A 94 6.04 -12.80 -26.47
N ALA A 95 6.61 -13.76 -27.19
CA ALA A 95 7.74 -13.54 -28.08
C ALA A 95 7.25 -13.43 -29.53
N TRP A 96 7.81 -12.46 -30.26
CA TRP A 96 7.55 -12.34 -31.70
C TRP A 96 8.31 -13.41 -32.49
N ASP A 97 7.58 -14.21 -33.27
CA ASP A 97 8.17 -15.17 -34.21
C ASP A 97 8.07 -14.64 -35.65
N SER A 98 9.23 -14.37 -36.26
CA SER A 98 9.32 -13.89 -37.64
C SER A 98 8.81 -14.91 -38.68
N THR A 99 8.79 -16.19 -38.34
CA THR A 99 8.40 -17.26 -39.28
C THR A 99 6.89 -17.45 -39.35
N THR A 100 6.21 -17.29 -38.22
CA THR A 100 4.75 -17.48 -38.10
C THR A 100 3.98 -16.15 -38.15
N ALA A 101 4.68 -15.00 -38.09
CA ALA A 101 4.10 -13.64 -38.02
C ALA A 101 3.06 -13.48 -36.89
N THR A 102 3.22 -14.27 -35.81
CA THR A 102 2.35 -14.27 -34.63
C THR A 102 3.18 -14.27 -33.36
N THR A 103 2.57 -13.86 -32.26
CA THR A 103 3.17 -13.91 -30.91
C THR A 103 2.96 -15.30 -30.32
N THR A 104 4.04 -15.92 -29.85
CA THR A 104 4.00 -17.21 -29.16
C THR A 104 4.37 -17.03 -27.69
N ALA A 105 3.58 -17.62 -26.79
CA ALA A 105 3.85 -17.56 -25.36
C ALA A 105 5.02 -18.51 -25.01
N LEU A 106 6.20 -17.95 -24.72
CA LEU A 106 7.35 -18.70 -24.24
C LEU A 106 7.50 -18.57 -22.73
N SER A 107 8.01 -19.62 -22.09
CA SER A 107 8.36 -19.57 -20.67
C SER A 107 9.67 -18.81 -20.47
N TRP A 108 9.72 -17.98 -19.42
CA TRP A 108 10.93 -17.21 -19.11
C TRP A 108 12.13 -18.12 -18.74
N PRO A 109 13.36 -17.80 -19.20
CA PRO A 109 14.57 -18.52 -18.79
C PRO A 109 14.81 -18.40 -17.29
N GLY A 110 15.26 -19.45 -16.61
CA GLY A 110 15.27 -19.55 -15.13
C GLY A 110 15.85 -18.38 -14.32
N GLY A 111 16.72 -17.54 -14.92
CA GLY A 111 17.27 -16.33 -14.28
C GLY A 111 16.25 -15.22 -13.98
N HIS A 112 15.09 -15.19 -14.64
CA HIS A 112 14.05 -14.18 -14.40
C HIS A 112 13.56 -14.16 -12.94
N LYS A 113 13.53 -15.32 -12.27
CA LYS A 113 13.07 -15.44 -10.87
C LYS A 113 13.95 -14.66 -9.91
N PHE A 114 15.25 -14.61 -10.17
CA PHE A 114 16.18 -13.82 -9.36
C PHE A 114 15.92 -12.32 -9.53
N VAL A 115 15.74 -11.87 -10.79
CA VAL A 115 15.43 -10.47 -11.09
C VAL A 115 14.09 -10.06 -10.45
N ALA A 116 13.06 -10.90 -10.60
CA ALA A 116 11.75 -10.69 -9.98
C ALA A 116 11.85 -10.58 -8.45
N ALA A 117 12.55 -11.53 -7.80
CA ALA A 117 12.75 -11.50 -6.35
C ALA A 117 13.51 -10.26 -5.91
N PHE A 118 14.55 -9.86 -6.64
CA PHE A 118 15.33 -8.66 -6.33
C PHE A 118 14.48 -7.38 -6.41
N LEU A 119 13.65 -7.24 -7.45
CA LEU A 119 12.75 -6.09 -7.60
C LEU A 119 11.73 -6.00 -6.46
N ILE A 120 11.07 -7.12 -6.16
CA ILE A 120 10.06 -7.17 -5.10
C ILE A 120 10.68 -6.91 -3.74
N LEU A 121 11.79 -7.58 -3.42
CA LEU A 121 12.47 -7.42 -2.14
C LEU A 121 12.95 -5.98 -1.96
N THR A 122 13.54 -5.37 -2.99
CA THR A 122 14.03 -3.99 -2.86
C THR A 122 12.90 -3.02 -2.55
N ALA A 123 11.74 -3.15 -3.19
CA ALA A 123 10.60 -2.28 -2.93
C ALA A 123 10.01 -2.49 -1.53
N VAL A 124 9.82 -3.75 -1.11
CA VAL A 124 9.15 -4.07 0.16
C VAL A 124 10.09 -3.90 1.36
N LEU A 125 11.40 -4.11 1.21
CA LEU A 125 12.39 -4.12 2.30
C LEU A 125 12.52 -2.76 3.00
N TRP A 126 12.17 -1.65 2.35
CA TRP A 126 12.22 -0.33 2.97
C TRP A 126 11.27 -0.21 4.18
N ILE A 127 10.09 -0.83 4.13
CA ILE A 127 9.10 -0.78 5.23
C ILE A 127 9.66 -1.42 6.52
N PRO A 128 10.06 -2.72 6.53
CA PRO A 128 10.67 -3.33 7.72
C PRO A 128 12.06 -2.75 7.99
N GLY A 129 12.82 -2.33 6.99
CA GLY A 129 14.14 -1.72 7.15
C GLY A 129 14.08 -0.46 8.03
N VAL A 130 13.18 0.47 7.71
CA VAL A 130 12.95 1.67 8.52
C VAL A 130 12.46 1.31 9.92
N ALA A 131 11.55 0.34 10.04
CA ALA A 131 11.05 -0.12 11.34
C ALA A 131 12.17 -0.70 12.22
N LEU A 132 13.09 -1.50 11.66
CA LEU A 132 14.23 -2.08 12.38
C LEU A 132 15.26 -1.02 12.78
N VAL A 133 15.59 -0.09 11.88
CA VAL A 133 16.50 1.02 12.19
C VAL A 133 15.97 1.87 13.35
N LYS A 134 14.65 2.12 13.36
CA LYS A 134 13.97 2.82 14.47
C LYS A 134 13.96 2.00 15.75
N TYR A 135 13.70 0.68 15.65
CA TYR A 135 13.69 -0.24 16.79
C TYR A 135 15.06 -0.33 17.48
N PHE A 136 16.14 -0.50 16.71
CA PHE A 136 17.51 -0.59 17.22
C PHE A 136 18.15 0.78 17.51
N ARG A 137 17.43 1.88 17.28
CA ARG A 137 17.89 3.27 17.49
C ARG A 137 19.25 3.56 16.86
N LEU A 138 19.52 2.98 15.68
CA LEU A 138 20.81 3.12 14.99
C LEU A 138 21.05 4.55 14.49
N ILE A 139 19.98 5.29 14.22
CA ILE A 139 20.00 6.69 13.82
C ILE A 139 19.19 7.47 14.85
N LYS A 140 19.78 8.53 15.40
CA LYS A 140 19.09 9.48 16.27
C LYS A 140 18.31 10.44 15.39
N TRP A 141 17.06 10.11 15.12
CA TRP A 141 16.14 10.98 14.40
C TRP A 141 15.79 12.16 15.29
N GLU A 142 16.08 13.38 14.82
CA GLU A 142 15.56 14.58 15.45
C GLU A 142 14.06 14.63 15.14
N PRO A 143 13.18 14.79 16.14
CA PRO A 143 11.76 14.89 15.88
C PRO A 143 11.51 16.10 15.01
N GLU A 144 10.88 15.89 13.85
CA GLU A 144 10.39 17.00 13.03
C GLU A 144 9.40 17.79 13.87
N THR A 145 9.65 19.08 14.08
CA THR A 145 8.71 19.94 14.78
C THR A 145 7.41 19.92 14.00
N PRO A 146 6.28 19.51 14.60
CA PRO A 146 5.01 19.46 13.88
C PRO A 146 4.71 20.86 13.32
N ALA A 147 4.22 20.90 12.07
CA ALA A 147 3.77 22.15 11.49
C ALA A 147 2.72 22.78 12.41
N TYR A 148 2.84 24.09 12.68
CA TYR A 148 1.85 24.81 13.47
C TYR A 148 0.50 24.73 12.76
N PHE A 149 -0.45 24.04 13.38
CA PHE A 149 -1.80 23.86 12.86
C PHE A 149 -2.81 24.39 13.88
N PRO A 150 -3.60 25.43 13.55
CA PRO A 150 -4.48 26.10 14.50
C PRO A 150 -5.79 25.30 14.70
N GLU A 151 -5.68 24.13 15.35
CA GLU A 151 -6.82 23.22 15.55
C GLU A 151 -7.96 23.82 16.38
N GLU A 152 -7.61 24.51 17.46
CA GLU A 152 -8.56 25.14 18.38
C GLU A 152 -9.39 26.21 17.66
N GLU A 153 -8.71 27.07 16.89
CA GLU A 153 -9.36 28.13 16.12
C GLU A 153 -10.32 27.54 15.09
N LEU A 154 -9.91 26.50 14.37
CA LEU A 154 -10.75 25.82 13.38
C LEU A 154 -11.96 25.13 14.01
N LYS A 155 -11.81 24.53 15.21
CA LYS A 155 -12.93 23.94 15.95
C LYS A 155 -13.93 25.00 16.39
N ILE A 156 -13.46 26.19 16.78
CA ILE A 156 -14.30 27.32 17.16
C ILE A 156 -14.99 27.91 15.92
N GLU A 157 -14.26 28.17 14.83
CA GLU A 157 -14.78 28.75 13.59
C GLU A 157 -15.85 27.87 12.95
N LYS A 158 -15.62 26.56 12.95
CA LYS A 158 -16.55 25.57 12.39
C LYS A 158 -17.59 25.06 13.40
N GLU A 159 -17.59 25.61 14.63
CA GLU A 159 -18.45 25.19 15.75
C GLU A 159 -18.51 23.65 15.93
N LEU A 160 -17.36 22.98 15.75
CA LEU A 160 -17.29 21.52 15.77
C LEU A 160 -17.45 21.00 17.19
N LYS A 161 -18.55 20.30 17.44
CA LYS A 161 -18.75 19.57 18.70
C LYS A 161 -17.81 18.38 18.78
N ILE A 162 -17.21 18.18 19.95
CA ILE A 162 -16.43 16.98 20.27
C ILE A 162 -17.36 15.77 20.11
N TYR A 163 -16.97 14.84 19.25
CA TYR A 163 -17.77 13.66 18.97
C TYR A 163 -17.54 12.59 20.04
N GLU A 164 -18.60 12.21 20.74
CA GLU A 164 -18.61 11.05 21.62
C GLU A 164 -19.18 9.83 20.88
N PRO A 165 -18.37 8.77 20.67
CA PRO A 165 -18.85 7.57 20.00
C PRO A 165 -19.84 6.81 20.88
N SER A 166 -20.87 6.25 20.25
CA SER A 166 -21.87 5.38 20.90
C SER A 166 -21.23 4.08 21.40
N ASP A 167 -21.78 3.45 22.44
CA ASP A 167 -21.20 2.24 23.07
C ASP A 167 -21.03 1.07 22.07
N MET A 168 -21.97 0.95 21.14
CA MET A 168 -21.90 -0.05 20.07
C MET A 168 -20.74 0.23 19.09
N GLU A 169 -20.49 1.50 18.79
CA GLU A 169 -19.40 1.92 17.91
C GLU A 169 -18.05 1.77 18.59
N ARG A 170 -17.97 2.05 19.90
CA ARG A 170 -16.77 1.79 20.71
C ARG A 170 -16.37 0.33 20.62
N LYS A 171 -17.34 -0.59 20.74
CA LYS A 171 -17.07 -2.03 20.68
C LYS A 171 -16.74 -2.53 19.27
N PHE A 172 -17.35 -1.99 18.23
CA PHE A 172 -17.19 -2.49 16.86
C PHE A 172 -16.04 -1.80 16.09
N PHE A 173 -15.91 -0.48 16.22
CA PHE A 173 -14.93 0.33 15.48
C PHE A 173 -13.71 0.68 16.32
N TYR A 174 -13.86 0.96 17.63
CA TYR A 174 -12.80 1.57 18.43
C TYR A 174 -12.27 0.69 19.59
N TRP A 175 -12.49 -0.62 19.55
CA TRP A 175 -12.18 -1.51 20.69
C TRP A 175 -10.72 -1.47 21.16
N ARG A 176 -9.79 -1.16 20.25
CA ARG A 176 -8.36 -1.03 20.59
C ARG A 176 -8.00 0.30 21.25
N GLU A 177 -8.76 1.36 20.98
CA GLU A 177 -8.52 2.72 21.50
C GLU A 177 -9.18 2.97 22.87
N VAL A 178 -10.00 2.04 23.36
CA VAL A 178 -10.64 2.12 24.69
C VAL A 178 -9.70 1.62 25.80
N LEU A 179 -8.60 0.95 25.44
CA LEU A 179 -7.64 0.35 26.38
C LEU A 179 -6.47 1.29 26.76
N ASP A 180 -6.36 2.44 26.08
CA ASP A 180 -5.39 3.51 26.35
C ASP A 180 -6.09 4.76 26.92
#